data_AF-K9TX00-F1
#
_entry.id   AF-K9TX00-F1
#
_cell.length_a   1.000
_cell.length_b   1.000
_cell.length_c   1.000
_cell.angle_alpha   90.00
_cell.angle_beta   90.00
_cell.angle_gamma   90.00
#
_symmetry.space_group_name_H-M   'P 1'
#
loop_
_entity.id
_entity.type
_entity.pdbx_description
1 polymer ?
#
loop_
_entity_poly.entity_id
_entity_poly.type
_entity_poly.pdbx_seq_one_letter_code
_entity_poly.pdbx_strand_id
1 'polypeptide(L)' 'MQQKYFLQYLSLAPVLLFAWLAETAVWLIVFNYFFPDLLFHPLP' A
#
# COMPACT_ATOMS: atom_id res chain seq x y z
N MET A 1 -24.01 -0.51 -17.87
CA MET A 1 -22.86 0.01 -18.63
C MET A 1 -21.89 0.83 -17.76
N GLN A 2 -22.35 1.76 -16.93
CA GLN A 2 -21.51 2.63 -16.08
C GLN A 2 -20.55 1.87 -15.13
N GLN A 3 -21.00 0.80 -14.46
CA GLN A 3 -20.15 -0.01 -13.58
C GLN A 3 -18.92 -0.60 -14.28
N LYS A 4 -19.05 -1.02 -15.54
CA LYS A 4 -17.95 -1.58 -16.33
C LYS A 4 -16.86 -0.54 -16.59
N TYR A 5 -17.25 0.69 -16.94
CA TYR A 5 -16.30 1.78 -17.16
C TYR A 5 -15.62 2.23 -15.87
N PHE A 6 -16.32 2.16 -14.74
CA PHE A 6 -15.73 2.42 -13.43
C PHE A 6 -14.66 1.39 -13.09
N LEU A 7 -14.93 0.10 -13.25
CA LEU A 7 -13.92 -0.95 -13.06
C LEU A 7 -12.74 -0.79 -14.01
N GLN A 8 -13.00 -0.46 -15.28
CA GLN A 8 -11.94 -0.20 -16.25
C GLN A 8 -11.04 0.98 -15.84
N TYR A 9 -11.62 2.04 -15.28
CA TYR A 9 -10.87 3.16 -14.72
C TYR A 9 -10.01 2.73 -13.52
N LEU A 10 -10.58 1.96 -12.59
CA LEU A 10 -9.83 1.42 -11.45
C LEU A 10 -8.68 0.50 -11.86
N SER A 11 -8.82 -0.19 -13.00
CA SER A 11 -7.78 -1.06 -13.56
C SER A 11 -6.69 -0.31 -14.36
N LEU A 12 -6.78 1.01 -14.53
CA LEU A 12 -5.71 1.78 -15.18
C LEU A 12 -4.42 1.66 -14.36
N ALA A 13 -3.28 1.47 -15.05
CA ALA A 13 -1.97 1.33 -14.43
C ALA A 13 -1.66 2.40 -13.34
N PRO A 14 -1.85 3.71 -13.57
CA PRO A 14 -1.60 4.72 -12.53
C PRO A 14 -2.55 4.61 -11.33
N VAL A 15 -3.79 4.17 -11.53
CA VAL A 15 -4.79 4.04 -10.46
C VAL A 15 -4.49 2.82 -9.58
N LEU A 16 -4.20 1.67 -10.20
CA LEU A 16 -3.76 0.48 -9.47
C LEU A 16 -2.44 0.71 -8.75
N LEU A 17 -1.47 1.39 -9.39
CA LEU A 17 -0.19 1.71 -8.76
C LEU A 17 -0.40 2.59 -7.52
N PHE A 18 -1.25 3.61 -7.61
CA PHE A 18 -1.56 4.46 -6.46
C PHE A 18 -2.21 3.66 -5.32
N ALA A 19 -3.20 2.82 -5.63
CA ALA A 19 -3.85 1.97 -4.62
C ALA A 19 -2.85 1.01 -3.95
N TRP A 20 -1.97 0.38 -4.73
CA TRP A 20 -0.94 -0.52 -4.23
C TRP A 20 0.09 0.19 -3.35
N LEU A 21 0.56 1.36 -3.76
CA LEU A 21 1.50 2.16 -2.97
C LEU A 21 0.85 2.70 -1.69
N ALA A 22 -0.42 3.09 -1.73
CA ALA A 22 -1.16 3.53 -0.55
C ALA A 22 -1.29 2.39 0.46
N GLU A 23 -1.68 1.19 0.02
CA GLU A 23 -1.75 0.00 0.88
C GLU A 23 -0.36 -0.33 1.47
N THR A 24 0.68 -0.36 0.63
CA THR A 24 2.06 -0.62 1.06
C THR A 24 2.53 0.43 2.09
N ALA A 25 2.22 1.70 1.87
CA ALA A 25 2.58 2.78 2.79
C ALA A 25 1.88 2.61 4.14
N VAL A 26 0.60 2.24 4.17
CA VAL A 26 -0.13 1.96 5.42
C VAL A 26 0.56 0.83 6.18
N TRP A 27 0.92 -0.27 5.52
CA TRP A 27 1.66 -1.37 6.15
C TRP A 27 2.97 -0.90 6.77
N LEU A 28 3.78 -0.14 6.03
CA LEU A 28 5.07 0.36 6.52
C LEU A 28 4.90 1.35 7.68
N ILE A 29 3.93 2.27 7.60
CA ILE A 29 3.65 3.25 8.65
C ILE A 29 3.22 2.54 9.93
N VAL A 30 2.27 1.62 9.83
CA VAL A 30 1.73 0.88 10.98
C VAL A 30 2.82 0.00 11.60
N PHE A 31 3.65 -0.66 10.79
CA PHE A 31 4.79 -1.43 11.29
C PHE A 31 5.77 -0.55 12.06
N ASN A 32 6.19 0.60 11.51
CA ASN A 32 7.10 1.52 12.19
C ASN A 32 6.46 2.22 13.42
N TYR A 33 5.13 2.33 13.46
CA TYR A 33 4.41 2.82 14.65
C TYR A 33 4.45 1.80 15.80
N PHE A 34 4.28 0.51 15.50
CA PHE A 34 4.32 -0.56 16.52
C PHE A 34 5.74 -0.98 16.92
N PHE A 35 6.67 -0.97 15.96
CA PHE A 35 8.08 -1.33 16.17
C PHE A 35 8.98 -0.17 15.73
N PRO A 36 9.00 0.93 16.49
CA PRO A 36 9.88 2.05 16.18
C PRO A 36 11.35 1.64 16.34
N ASP A 37 12.23 2.36 15.64
CA ASP A 37 13.69 2.30 15.81
C ASP A 37 14.36 0.94 15.51
N LEU A 38 13.79 0.16 14.60
CA LEU A 38 14.39 -1.09 14.12
C LEU A 38 15.54 -0.84 13.14
N LEU A 39 16.69 -0.40 13.66
CA LEU A 39 17.92 -0.21 12.88
C LEU A 39 18.55 -1.55 12.46
N PHE A 40 18.43 -2.58 13.31
CA PHE A 40 18.92 -3.93 13.07
C PHE A 40 17.94 -4.95 13.67
N HIS A 41 17.93 -6.17 13.12
CA HIS A 41 17.16 -7.26 13.69
C HIS A 41 17.79 -7.68 15.04
N PRO A 42 16.99 -7.89 16.11
CA PRO A 42 17.52 -8.35 17.38
C PRO A 42 18.27 -9.67 17.20
N LEU A 43 19.50 -9.73 17.71
CA LEU A 43 20.31 -10.94 17.72
C LEU A 43 19.87 -11.83 18.90
N PRO A 44 19.91 -13.17 18.73
CA PRO A 44 19.52 -14.11 19.78
C PRO A 44 20.45 -14.09 21.00
#